data_AF-A0A7S0HJG8-F1
#
_entry.id   AF-A0A7S0HJG8-F1
#
_cell.length_a   1.000
_cell.length_b   1.000
_cell.length_c   1.000
_cell.angle_alpha   90.00
_cell.angle_beta   90.00
_cell.angle_gamma   90.00
#
_symmetry.space_group_name_H-M   'P 1'
#
loop_
_entity.id
_entity.type
_entity.pdbx_description
1 polymer ?
#
loop_
_entity_poly.entity_id
_entity_poly.type
_entity_poly.pdbx_seq_one_letter_code
_entity_poly.pdbx_strand_id
1 'polypeptide(L)'
;APLNTRAPRVVSPRRDYRRYQELEIKHGRISMLACVGVITTEAGFRWPGYLSKSLDLKFSDVPGGALDSWAAVPAIGWFQIVFAVIFLELAYGVQDPSKEPGDVGGITWIRYDDPEVKKFKLNAERNNGRAAMMGITGMITHNALGVDSLFPIVS
;
A
#
# COMPACT_ATOMS: atom_id res chain seq x y z
N ALA A 1 2.46 26.11 13.22
CA ALA A 1 2.99 25.77 11.88
C ALA A 1 3.14 24.26 11.77
N PRO A 2 2.44 23.58 10.85
CA PRO A 2 2.47 22.12 10.79
C PRO A 2 3.78 21.66 10.15
N LEU A 3 4.66 21.04 10.96
CA LEU A 3 5.91 20.28 10.71
C LEU A 3 6.92 20.64 9.59
N ASN A 4 6.62 21.50 8.62
CA ASN A 4 7.46 21.79 7.45
C ASN A 4 8.68 22.67 7.78
N THR A 5 8.86 23.05 9.04
CA THR A 5 9.94 23.95 9.51
C THR A 5 11.02 23.25 10.34
N ARG A 6 10.92 21.93 10.60
CA ARG A 6 11.73 21.28 11.65
C ARG A 6 12.89 20.39 11.20
N ALA A 7 13.15 20.21 9.91
CA ALA A 7 14.35 19.48 9.48
C ALA A 7 15.01 20.17 8.29
N PRO A 8 16.19 20.79 8.44
CA PRO A 8 17.03 21.07 7.27
C PRO A 8 17.28 19.75 6.52
N ARG A 9 17.49 19.82 5.21
CA ARG A 9 17.75 18.65 4.35
C ARG A 9 18.91 17.85 4.98
N VAL A 10 18.61 16.72 5.63
CA VAL A 10 19.63 15.90 6.28
C VAL A 10 20.43 15.21 5.17
N VAL A 11 21.62 15.72 4.89
CA VAL A 11 22.59 15.06 4.02
C VAL A 11 23.24 13.95 4.83
N SER A 12 22.70 12.74 4.72
CA SER A 12 23.28 11.55 5.33
C SER A 12 24.53 11.14 4.52
N PRO A 13 25.71 10.95 5.14
CA PRO A 13 26.94 10.59 4.41
C PRO A 13 26.90 9.24 3.68
N ARG A 14 25.91 8.37 3.98
CA ARG A 14 25.88 6.98 3.49
C ARG A 14 24.80 6.69 2.43
N ARG A 15 23.84 7.60 2.21
CA ARG A 15 22.69 7.36 1.32
C ARG A 15 21.97 8.65 0.96
N ASP A 16 21.62 8.79 -0.32
CA ASP A 16 20.91 9.95 -0.86
C ASP A 16 19.51 10.11 -0.26
N TYR A 17 19.19 11.33 0.19
CA TYR A 17 17.87 11.72 0.71
C TYR A 17 16.73 11.39 -0.27
N ARG A 18 17.02 11.47 -1.58
CA ARG A 18 16.11 11.09 -2.66
C ARG A 18 15.58 9.67 -2.50
N ARG A 19 16.45 8.70 -2.23
CA ARG A 19 16.05 7.29 -2.08
C ARG A 19 15.09 7.08 -0.92
N TYR A 20 15.21 7.84 0.16
CA TYR A 20 14.27 7.76 1.28
C TYR A 20 12.89 8.31 0.90
N GLN A 21 12.82 9.39 0.10
CA GLN A 21 11.55 9.90 -0.40
C GLN A 21 10.86 8.91 -1.33
N GLU A 22 11.62 8.26 -2.21
CA GLU A 22 11.11 7.22 -3.12
C GLU A 22 10.56 6.02 -2.35
N LEU A 23 11.28 5.59 -1.31
CA LEU A 23 10.83 4.52 -0.42
C LEU A 23 9.58 4.92 0.36
N GLU A 24 9.52 6.14 0.91
CA GLU A 24 8.35 6.65 1.64
C GLU A 24 7.10 6.65 0.75
N ILE A 25 7.20 7.13 -0.49
CA ILE A 25 6.08 7.15 -1.44
C ILE A 25 5.64 5.73 -1.78
N LYS A 26 6.59 4.81 -2.03
CA LYS A 26 6.27 3.42 -2.35
C LYS A 26 5.55 2.71 -1.19
N HIS A 27 6.07 2.82 0.02
CA HIS A 27 5.44 2.23 1.21
C HIS A 27 4.08 2.89 1.48
N GLY A 28 3.96 4.21 1.27
CA GLY A 28 2.71 4.93 1.37
C GLY A 28 1.64 4.39 0.41
N ARG A 29 1.97 4.19 -0.86
CA ARG A 29 1.06 3.62 -1.87
C ARG A 29 0.60 2.20 -1.53
N ILE A 30 1.54 1.33 -1.15
CA ILE A 30 1.24 -0.04 -0.75
C ILE A 30 0.33 -0.04 0.49
N SER A 31 0.62 0.82 1.47
CA SER A 31 -0.17 0.91 2.70
C SER A 31 -1.57 1.47 2.45
N MET A 32 -1.73 2.44 1.54
CA MET A 32 -3.04 2.95 1.14
C MET A 32 -3.90 1.85 0.52
N LEU A 33 -3.32 1.05 -0.39
CA LEU A 33 -4.02 -0.10 -0.98
C LEU A 33 -4.34 -1.18 0.06
N ALA A 34 -3.42 -1.46 0.99
CA ALA A 34 -3.63 -2.43 2.06
C ALA A 34 -4.79 -2.01 2.99
N CYS A 35 -4.85 -0.75 3.39
CA CYS A 35 -5.95 -0.23 4.21
C CYS A 35 -7.30 -0.38 3.50
N VAL A 36 -7.38 -0.01 2.22
CA VAL A 36 -8.61 -0.18 1.43
C VAL A 36 -8.97 -1.66 1.31
N GLY A 37 -7.98 -2.52 1.07
CA GLY A 37 -8.15 -3.98 1.02
C GLY A 37 -8.84 -4.51 2.29
N VAL A 38 -8.26 -4.23 3.46
CA VAL A 38 -8.82 -4.65 4.76
C VAL A 38 -10.24 -4.13 4.95
N ILE A 39 -10.49 -2.85 4.67
CA ILE A 39 -11.83 -2.27 4.78
C ILE A 39 -12.84 -2.99 3.86
N THR A 40 -12.46 -3.27 2.60
CA THR A 40 -13.34 -3.96 1.65
C THR A 40 -13.61 -5.42 2.01
N THR A 41 -12.60 -6.13 2.55
CA THR A 41 -12.74 -7.54 2.94
C THR A 41 -13.56 -7.71 4.21
N GLU A 42 -13.44 -6.77 5.16
CA GLU A 42 -14.25 -6.69 6.38
C GLU A 42 -15.68 -6.21 6.10
N ALA A 43 -15.88 -5.32 5.13
CA ALA A 43 -17.21 -4.92 4.69
C ALA A 43 -18.00 -6.03 3.95
N GLY A 44 -17.41 -7.22 3.80
CA GLY A 44 -18.08 -8.38 3.20
C GLY A 44 -18.12 -8.37 1.67
N PHE A 45 -17.44 -7.44 1.00
CA PHE A 45 -17.39 -7.41 -0.46
C PHE A 45 -16.48 -8.52 -0.98
N ARG A 46 -17.08 -9.64 -1.39
CA ARG A 46 -16.38 -10.79 -1.98
C ARG A 46 -16.77 -10.99 -3.44
N TRP A 47 -15.79 -11.37 -4.25
CA TRP A 47 -16.07 -11.77 -5.62
C TRP A 47 -16.84 -13.09 -5.63
N PRO A 48 -17.87 -13.25 -6.49
CA PRO A 48 -18.53 -14.52 -6.68
C PRO A 48 -17.57 -15.49 -7.40
N GLY A 49 -17.28 -16.64 -6.79
CA GLY A 49 -16.51 -17.71 -7.43
C GLY A 49 -15.53 -18.45 -6.52
N TYR A 50 -14.68 -19.24 -7.17
CA TYR A 50 -13.65 -20.04 -6.53
C TYR A 50 -12.29 -19.35 -6.61
N LEU A 51 -11.62 -19.21 -5.45
CA LEU A 51 -10.21 -18.83 -5.38
C LEU A 51 -9.32 -19.95 -5.92
N SER A 52 -9.66 -21.21 -5.61
CA SER A 52 -8.98 -22.37 -6.15
C SER A 52 -9.97 -23.51 -6.40
N LYS A 53 -10.13 -23.90 -7.68
CA LYS A 53 -11.00 -25.01 -8.07
C LYS A 53 -10.45 -26.37 -7.63
N SER A 54 -9.13 -26.49 -7.44
CA SER A 54 -8.49 -27.74 -7.00
C SER A 54 -8.57 -27.96 -5.49
N LEU A 55 -8.74 -26.88 -4.71
CA LEU A 55 -8.89 -26.92 -3.25
C LEU A 55 -10.34 -26.64 -2.81
N ASP A 56 -11.28 -26.56 -3.76
CA ASP A 56 -12.70 -26.20 -3.57
C ASP A 56 -12.92 -24.95 -2.69
N LEU A 57 -11.98 -23.98 -2.75
CA LEU A 57 -11.98 -22.82 -1.86
C LEU A 57 -12.64 -21.62 -2.53
N LYS A 58 -13.71 -21.08 -1.95
CA LYS A 58 -14.43 -19.91 -2.48
C LYS A 58 -13.89 -18.61 -1.89
N PHE A 59 -14.09 -17.51 -2.61
CA PHE A 59 -13.76 -16.18 -2.10
C PHE A 59 -14.61 -15.77 -0.89
N SER A 60 -15.77 -16.39 -0.70
CA SER A 60 -16.61 -16.27 0.50
C SER A 60 -15.97 -16.88 1.75
N ASP A 61 -15.13 -17.89 1.57
CA ASP A 61 -14.62 -18.72 2.67
C ASP A 61 -13.33 -18.15 3.26
N VAL A 62 -12.76 -17.12 2.62
CA VAL A 62 -11.59 -16.40 3.12
C VAL A 62 -12.05 -15.46 4.24
N PRO A 63 -11.45 -15.44 5.42
CA PRO A 63 -11.80 -14.49 6.49
C PRO A 63 -11.42 -13.04 6.12
N GLY A 64 -12.05 -12.05 6.77
CA GLY A 64 -11.86 -10.62 6.48
C GLY A 64 -10.59 -10.00 7.07
N GLY A 65 -10.07 -10.60 8.14
CA GLY A 65 -8.93 -10.12 8.91
C GLY A 65 -7.64 -10.05 8.11
N ALA A 66 -6.77 -9.11 8.47
CA ALA A 66 -5.53 -8.83 7.75
C ALA A 66 -4.54 -10.02 7.74
N LEU A 67 -4.42 -10.78 8.84
CA LEU A 67 -3.55 -11.98 8.89
C LEU A 67 -4.31 -13.24 8.49
N ASP A 68 -5.60 -13.31 8.80
CA ASP A 68 -6.42 -14.48 8.50
C ASP A 68 -6.62 -14.65 6.99
N SER A 69 -6.86 -13.54 6.27
CA SER A 69 -6.95 -13.53 4.81
C SER A 69 -5.63 -13.91 4.16
N TRP A 70 -4.50 -13.50 4.74
CA TRP A 70 -3.16 -13.86 4.28
C TRP A 70 -2.89 -15.37 4.39
N ALA A 71 -3.28 -15.98 5.52
CA ALA A 71 -3.11 -17.41 5.78
C ALA A 71 -4.03 -18.32 4.93
N ALA A 72 -5.19 -17.80 4.51
CA ALA A 72 -6.16 -18.57 3.71
C ALA A 72 -5.76 -18.74 2.23
N VAL A 73 -4.85 -17.91 1.70
CA VAL A 73 -4.45 -17.98 0.29
C VAL A 73 -3.44 -19.15 0.08
N PRO A 74 -3.69 -20.08 -0.87
CA PRO A 74 -2.77 -21.17 -1.16
C PRO A 74 -1.39 -20.70 -1.61
N ALA A 75 -0.34 -21.49 -1.29
CA ALA A 75 1.04 -21.16 -1.63
C ALA A 75 1.26 -20.88 -3.14
N ILE A 76 0.62 -21.62 -4.03
CA ILE A 76 0.69 -21.38 -5.48
C ILE A 76 0.10 -20.02 -5.86
N GLY A 77 -0.98 -19.59 -5.21
CA GLY A 77 -1.55 -18.26 -5.40
C GLY A 77 -0.58 -17.17 -4.96
N TRP A 78 0.11 -17.36 -3.84
CA TRP A 78 1.18 -16.47 -3.40
C TRP A 78 2.33 -16.36 -4.41
N PHE A 79 2.77 -17.48 -4.99
CA PHE A 79 3.80 -17.45 -6.03
C PHE A 79 3.37 -16.63 -7.26
N GLN A 80 2.11 -16.75 -7.68
CA GLN A 80 1.57 -15.95 -8.80
C GLN A 80 1.55 -14.45 -8.47
N ILE A 81 1.12 -14.09 -7.26
CA ILE A 81 1.08 -12.70 -6.80
C ILE A 81 2.49 -12.10 -6.76
N VAL A 82 3.44 -12.80 -6.12
CA VAL A 82 4.84 -12.34 -6.01
C VAL A 82 5.46 -12.18 -7.39
N PHE A 83 5.26 -13.15 -8.29
CA PHE A 83 5.79 -13.08 -9.65
C PHE A 83 5.19 -11.90 -10.43
N ALA A 84 3.88 -11.68 -10.34
CA ALA A 84 3.21 -10.56 -10.99
C ALA A 84 3.72 -9.21 -10.46
N VAL A 85 3.90 -9.08 -9.14
CA VAL A 85 4.44 -7.85 -8.52
C VAL A 85 5.87 -7.60 -8.97
N ILE A 86 6.73 -8.62 -8.99
CA ILE A 86 8.12 -8.49 -9.48
C ILE A 86 8.14 -8.05 -10.95
N PHE A 87 7.31 -8.67 -11.78
CA PHE A 87 7.21 -8.30 -13.19
C PHE A 87 6.77 -6.84 -13.37
N LEU A 88 5.73 -6.40 -12.66
CA LEU A 88 5.24 -5.02 -12.72
C LEU A 88 6.28 -4.03 -12.19
N GLU A 89 7.01 -4.38 -11.13
CA GLU A 89 8.06 -3.54 -10.57
C GLU A 89 9.24 -3.37 -11.53
N LEU A 90 9.63 -4.42 -12.24
CA LEU A 90 10.70 -4.38 -13.24
C LEU A 90 10.27 -3.70 -14.55
N ALA A 91 9.00 -3.84 -14.95
CA ALA A 91 8.51 -3.28 -16.21
C ALA A 91 8.09 -1.80 -16.08
N TYR A 92 7.41 -1.43 -15.00
CA TYR A 92 6.80 -0.12 -14.81
C TYR A 92 7.28 0.62 -13.54
N GLY A 93 7.80 -0.10 -12.54
CA GLY A 93 8.24 0.47 -11.25
C GLY A 93 9.67 1.01 -11.23
N VAL A 94 10.42 0.87 -12.33
CA VAL A 94 11.80 1.33 -12.43
C VAL A 94 11.85 2.85 -12.31
N GLN A 95 12.52 3.33 -11.26
CA GLN A 95 12.71 4.76 -11.04
C GLN A 95 13.81 5.30 -11.94
N ASP A 96 13.48 6.31 -12.72
CA ASP A 96 14.42 7.02 -13.57
C ASP A 96 15.12 8.14 -12.74
N PRO A 97 16.46 8.14 -12.63
CA PRO A 97 17.21 9.20 -11.95
C PRO A 97 16.96 10.61 -12.51
N SER A 98 16.45 10.74 -13.74
CA SER A 98 16.14 12.04 -14.35
C SER A 98 14.80 12.66 -13.91
N LYS A 99 13.88 11.87 -13.32
CA LYS A 99 12.52 12.31 -12.95
C LYS A 99 12.40 12.67 -11.48
N GLU A 100 11.28 13.32 -11.11
CA GLU A 100 10.95 13.55 -9.69
C GLU A 100 10.69 12.21 -8.97
N PRO A 101 11.05 12.11 -7.68
CA PRO A 101 10.82 10.90 -6.87
C PRO A 101 9.36 10.41 -6.93
N GLY A 102 9.15 9.18 -7.40
CA GLY A 102 7.81 8.56 -7.45
C GLY A 102 6.99 8.77 -8.74
N ASP A 103 7.55 9.45 -9.76
CA ASP A 103 6.96 9.55 -11.11
C ASP A 103 7.31 8.32 -11.97
N VAL A 104 6.52 7.25 -11.81
CA VAL A 104 6.70 5.95 -12.49
C VAL A 104 5.56 5.62 -13.47
N GLY A 105 4.49 6.42 -13.51
CA GLY A 105 3.23 6.08 -14.19
C GLY A 105 3.21 6.25 -15.72
N GLY A 106 4.33 6.64 -16.35
CA GLY A 106 4.37 6.83 -17.81
C GLY A 106 3.37 7.88 -18.32
N ILE A 107 2.98 7.81 -19.60
CA ILE A 107 2.08 8.78 -20.25
C ILE A 107 0.61 8.59 -19.84
N THR A 108 0.25 7.41 -19.32
CA THR A 108 -1.12 7.04 -18.95
C THR A 108 -1.58 7.65 -17.63
N TRP A 109 -0.67 8.21 -16.83
CA TRP A 109 -0.99 8.84 -15.55
C TRP A 109 -1.29 10.34 -15.69
N ILE A 110 -2.35 10.80 -15.02
CA ILE A 110 -2.77 12.20 -15.04
C ILE A 110 -1.68 13.08 -14.42
N ARG A 111 -1.07 13.93 -15.25
CA ARG A 111 -0.16 14.99 -14.81
C ARG A 111 -0.93 16.31 -14.68
N TYR A 112 -0.56 17.09 -13.67
CA TYR A 112 -1.12 18.42 -13.45
C TYR A 112 -0.11 19.46 -13.93
N ASP A 113 -0.53 20.29 -14.88
CA ASP A 113 0.31 21.35 -15.44
C ASP A 113 0.48 22.53 -14.48
N ASP A 114 -0.52 22.78 -13.63
CA ASP A 114 -0.47 23.82 -12.60
C ASP A 114 0.44 23.38 -11.42
N PRO A 115 1.55 24.12 -11.16
CA PRO A 115 2.50 23.78 -10.11
C PRO A 115 1.90 23.85 -8.69
N GLU A 116 0.90 24.71 -8.43
CA GLU A 116 0.27 24.80 -7.11
C GLU A 116 -0.62 23.58 -6.83
N VAL A 117 -1.43 23.21 -7.82
CA VAL A 117 -2.28 22.01 -7.76
C VAL A 117 -1.44 20.74 -7.64
N LYS A 118 -0.35 20.65 -8.41
CA LYS A 118 0.59 19.52 -8.34
C LYS A 118 1.18 19.38 -6.94
N LYS A 119 1.68 20.47 -6.36
CA LYS A 119 2.27 20.47 -5.01
C LYS A 119 1.25 20.10 -3.94
N PHE A 120 0.01 20.60 -4.04
CA PHE A 120 -1.05 20.26 -3.11
C PHE A 120 -1.39 18.76 -3.17
N LYS A 121 -1.62 18.21 -4.36
CA LYS A 121 -1.99 16.80 -4.54
C LYS A 121 -0.88 15.83 -4.13
N LEU A 122 0.39 16.16 -4.44
CA LEU A 122 1.53 15.36 -3.99
C LEU A 122 1.68 15.37 -2.46
N ASN A 123 1.43 16.51 -1.82
CA ASN A 123 1.41 16.58 -0.36
C ASN A 123 0.22 15.80 0.25
N ALA A 124 -0.94 15.84 -0.40
CA ALA A 124 -2.10 15.05 0.00
C ALA A 124 -1.82 13.54 -0.10
N GLU A 125 -1.24 13.08 -1.22
CA GLU A 125 -0.81 11.69 -1.40
C GLU A 125 0.15 11.26 -0.30
N ARG A 126 1.17 12.07 0.00
CA ARG A 126 2.16 11.73 1.03
C ARG A 126 1.55 11.70 2.43
N ASN A 127 0.67 12.64 2.76
CA ASN A 127 0.01 12.65 4.07
C ASN A 127 -0.97 11.46 4.22
N ASN A 128 -1.71 11.12 3.17
CA ASN A 128 -2.56 9.92 3.15
C ASN A 128 -1.72 8.64 3.26
N GLY A 129 -0.58 8.57 2.56
CA GLY A 129 0.37 7.46 2.68
C GLY A 129 0.92 7.31 4.10
N ARG A 130 1.28 8.41 4.76
CA ARG A 130 1.72 8.40 6.17
C ARG A 130 0.64 7.93 7.13
N ALA A 131 -0.59 8.44 6.95
CA ALA A 131 -1.73 8.00 7.74
C ALA A 131 -2.03 6.51 7.51
N ALA A 132 -1.97 6.04 6.27
CA ALA A 132 -2.19 4.64 5.92
C ALA A 132 -1.11 3.71 6.50
N MET A 133 0.16 4.11 6.49
CA MET A 133 1.25 3.33 7.11
C MET A 133 1.00 3.10 8.61
N MET A 134 0.53 4.13 9.33
CA MET A 134 0.14 3.98 10.73
C MET A 134 -1.15 3.17 10.88
N GLY A 135 -2.12 3.37 10.00
CA GLY A 135 -3.41 2.67 10.01
C GLY A 135 -3.26 1.16 9.84
N ILE A 136 -2.53 0.70 8.82
CA ILE A 136 -2.35 -0.74 8.57
C ILE A 136 -1.55 -1.41 9.69
N THR A 137 -0.57 -0.71 10.26
CA THR A 137 0.18 -1.22 11.42
C THR A 137 -0.74 -1.43 12.62
N GLY A 138 -1.68 -0.51 12.86
CA GLY A 138 -2.73 -0.66 13.87
C GLY A 138 -3.65 -1.84 13.59
N MET A 139 -4.16 -1.97 12.36
CA MET A 139 -5.06 -3.06 11.95
C MET A 139 -4.39 -4.45 12.08
N ILE A 140 -3.12 -4.57 11.71
CA ILE A 140 -2.34 -5.80 11.90
C ILE A 140 -2.17 -6.10 13.39
N THR A 141 -1.89 -5.08 14.20
CA THR A 141 -1.71 -5.24 15.65
C THR A 141 -3.00 -5.68 16.32
N HIS A 142 -4.15 -5.14 15.92
CA HIS A 142 -5.45 -5.56 16.44
C HIS A 142 -5.73 -7.04 16.13
N ASN A 143 -5.51 -7.45 14.88
CA ASN A 143 -5.70 -8.85 14.46
C ASN A 143 -4.70 -9.80 15.15
N ALA A 144 -3.46 -9.36 15.37
CA ALA A 144 -2.47 -10.13 16.15
C ALA A 144 -2.84 -10.29 17.63
N LEU A 145 -3.57 -9.33 18.21
CA LEU A 145 -4.10 -9.39 19.57
C LEU A 145 -5.43 -10.17 19.66
N GLY A 146 -5.90 -10.74 18.54
CA GLY A 146 -7.10 -11.57 18.48
C GLY A 146 -8.41 -10.79 18.40
N VAL A 147 -8.36 -9.51 18.02
CA VAL A 147 -9.55 -8.66 17.84
C VAL A 147 -9.70 -8.27 16.37
N ASP A 148 -10.91 -7.89 15.97
CA ASP A 148 -11.21 -7.45 14.62
C ASP A 148 -10.27 -6.33 14.15
N SER A 149 -9.87 -6.43 12.88
CA SER A 149 -8.86 -5.53 12.31
C SER A 149 -9.33 -4.07 12.29
N LEU A 150 -10.65 -3.84 12.14
CA LEU A 150 -11.27 -2.52 12.02
C LEU A 150 -11.75 -1.92 13.36
N PHE A 151 -12.36 -2.73 14.24
CA PHE A 151 -12.96 -2.27 15.49
C PHE A 151 -12.52 -3.13 16.70
N PRO A 152 -11.46 -2.74 17.44
CA PRO A 152 -10.89 -3.54 18.51
C PRO A 152 -11.73 -3.60 19.81
N ILE A 153 -12.95 -3.06 19.83
CA ILE A 153 -13.80 -2.98 21.04
C ILE A 153 -15.18 -3.65 20.82
N VAL A 154 -15.55 -3.95 19.58
CA VAL A 154 -16.88 -4.47 19.25
C VAL A 154 -16.70 -5.85 18.61
N SER A 155 -16.31 -6.84 19.42
CA SER A 155 -16.33 -8.26 19.07
C SER A 155 -17.65 -8.90 19.49
#